data_AF-A0A7S3DLV2-F1
#
_entry.id   AF-A0A7S3DLV2-F1
#
_cell.length_a   1.000
_cell.length_b   1.000
_cell.length_c   1.000
_cell.angle_alpha   90.00
_cell.angle_beta   90.00
_cell.angle_gamma   90.00
#
_symmetry.space_group_name_H-M   'P 1'
#
loop_
_entity.id
_entity.type
_entity.pdbx_description
1 polymer ?
#
loop_
_entity_poly.entity_id
_entity_poly.type
_entity_poly.pdbx_seq_one_letter_code
_entity_poly.pdbx_strand_id
1 'polypeptide(L)'
;RTVSKVEEEGGEGGEGGGEGGVTKRVMEVEALWQVVIEGFEAVWPEGRTKVDGYSLGDAWHHPALVGYKQEGYKQEDAVVPFHKLSQWLTYSLMEPLQSAGFAIANLKLMTGLPEYRNGGLLLDLGMLVPKHSSVTSSSHAVESEVIVEWRALIVACLDVIGQKVREKLGKTEAELPLVAVLQGGTWTAGRKIAKEKRGGLPPINIISDGTVF
;
A
#
# COMPACT_ATOMS: atom_id res chain seq x y z
N ARG A 1 -60.27 -51.01 32.31
CA ARG A 1 -60.08 -49.79 31.48
C ARG A 1 -58.63 -49.38 31.68
N THR A 2 -57.59 -49.96 31.08
CA THR A 2 -57.37 -50.36 29.67
C THR A 2 -57.80 -49.21 28.76
N VAL A 3 -56.91 -48.56 27.99
CA VAL A 3 -56.21 -49.13 26.84
C VAL A 3 -54.84 -48.47 26.62
N SER A 4 -53.82 -49.31 26.45
CA SER A 4 -52.54 -49.02 25.78
C SER A 4 -52.75 -49.01 24.26
N LYS A 5 -52.06 -48.15 23.51
CA LYS A 5 -51.86 -48.36 22.07
C LYS A 5 -50.43 -47.98 21.65
N VAL A 6 -49.82 -48.96 20.99
CA VAL A 6 -48.56 -48.99 20.25
C VAL A 6 -48.82 -48.51 18.81
N GLU A 7 -47.77 -48.03 18.14
CA GLU A 7 -47.45 -48.06 16.69
C GLU A 7 -46.79 -46.74 16.27
N GLU A 8 -45.88 -46.64 15.30
CA GLU A 8 -44.82 -47.48 14.73
C GLU A 8 -44.05 -46.52 13.79
N GLU A 9 -42.76 -46.79 13.57
CA GLU A 9 -41.87 -46.43 12.45
C GLU A 9 -42.22 -45.34 11.41
N GLY A 10 -41.18 -44.58 10.99
CA GLY A 10 -41.12 -44.08 9.61
C GLY A 10 -40.23 -42.86 9.34
N GLY A 11 -39.04 -43.11 8.78
CA GLY A 11 -38.32 -42.23 7.84
C GLY A 11 -37.76 -40.92 8.38
N GLU A 12 -36.79 -40.26 7.77
CA GLU A 12 -36.01 -40.47 6.56
C GLU A 12 -34.84 -39.46 6.64
N GLY A 13 -33.84 -39.63 5.78
CA GLY A 13 -32.56 -38.94 5.84
C GLY A 13 -32.64 -37.42 5.95
N GLY A 14 -31.98 -36.89 6.99
CA GLY A 14 -31.49 -35.52 7.00
C GLY A 14 -30.04 -35.53 6.53
N GLU A 15 -29.82 -35.15 5.27
CA GLU A 15 -28.51 -34.87 4.69
C GLU A 15 -27.76 -33.86 5.57
N GLY A 16 -26.92 -34.36 6.46
CA GLY A 16 -25.83 -33.61 7.06
C GLY A 16 -24.76 -33.38 6.01
N GLY A 17 -25.08 -32.56 5.00
CA GLY A 17 -24.10 -31.97 4.10
C GLY A 17 -23.20 -31.06 4.92
N GLY A 18 -22.19 -31.65 5.55
CA GLY A 18 -21.10 -30.90 6.16
C GLY A 18 -20.51 -30.01 5.08
N GLU A 19 -20.73 -28.70 5.21
CA GLU A 19 -19.85 -27.72 4.60
C GLU A 19 -18.47 -28.04 5.15
N GLY A 20 -17.71 -28.82 4.38
CA GLY A 20 -16.32 -29.10 4.64
C GLY A 20 -15.64 -27.76 4.66
N GLY A 21 -15.40 -27.23 5.87
CA GLY A 21 -14.78 -25.95 6.07
C GLY A 21 -13.46 -25.96 5.33
N VAL A 22 -13.43 -25.31 4.16
CA VAL A 22 -12.20 -25.14 3.40
C VAL A 22 -11.31 -24.29 4.30
N THR A 23 -10.36 -24.93 4.97
CA THR A 23 -9.35 -24.24 5.75
C THR A 23 -8.58 -23.35 4.79
N LYS A 24 -8.86 -22.05 4.83
CA LYS A 24 -8.21 -21.05 3.99
C LYS A 24 -6.72 -21.07 4.33
N ARG A 25 -5.85 -21.29 3.34
CA ARG A 25 -4.40 -21.32 3.57
C ARG A 25 -3.95 -19.92 3.95
N VAL A 26 -3.29 -19.74 5.08
CA VAL A 26 -2.80 -18.42 5.51
C VAL A 26 -1.44 -18.16 4.85
N MET A 27 -1.27 -16.97 4.29
CA MET A 27 -0.02 -16.46 3.73
C MET A 27 0.31 -15.13 4.41
N GLU A 28 1.51 -15.03 4.95
CA GLU A 28 1.99 -13.76 5.51
C GLU A 28 2.33 -12.78 4.39
N VAL A 29 1.91 -11.51 4.53
CA VAL A 29 2.19 -10.50 3.52
C VAL A 29 3.69 -10.28 3.29
N GLU A 30 4.51 -10.51 4.31
CA GLU A 30 5.98 -10.44 4.22
C GLU A 30 6.53 -11.49 3.25
N ALA A 31 5.98 -12.71 3.25
CA ALA A 31 6.41 -13.75 2.33
C ALA A 31 6.04 -13.40 0.88
N LEU A 32 4.85 -12.83 0.66
CA LEU A 32 4.44 -12.34 -0.66
C LEU A 32 5.32 -11.17 -1.11
N TRP A 33 5.57 -10.21 -0.21
CA TRP A 33 6.45 -9.07 -0.45
C TRP A 33 7.86 -9.51 -0.83
N GLN A 34 8.42 -10.47 -0.11
CA GLN A 34 9.76 -11.00 -0.37
C GLN A 34 9.84 -11.60 -1.79
N VAL A 35 8.88 -12.44 -2.17
CA VAL A 35 8.83 -13.01 -3.52
C VAL A 35 8.74 -11.93 -4.59
N VAL A 36 7.96 -10.87 -4.36
CA VAL A 36 7.82 -9.77 -5.32
C VAL A 36 9.10 -8.94 -5.40
N ILE A 37 9.71 -8.56 -4.27
CA ILE A 37 10.86 -7.65 -4.27
C ILE A 37 12.12 -8.34 -4.80
N GLU A 38 12.35 -9.61 -4.45
CA GLU A 38 13.48 -10.41 -4.94
C GLU A 38 13.25 -10.85 -6.39
N GLY A 39 12.04 -11.35 -6.71
CA GLY A 39 11.72 -11.89 -8.03
C GLY A 39 11.72 -10.84 -9.15
N PHE A 40 11.52 -9.57 -8.82
CA PHE A 40 11.50 -8.46 -9.78
C PHE A 40 12.64 -7.46 -9.59
N GLU A 41 13.69 -7.79 -8.83
CA GLU A 41 14.85 -6.90 -8.63
C GLU A 41 15.46 -6.41 -9.97
N ALA A 42 15.54 -7.31 -10.96
CA ALA A 42 16.15 -7.03 -12.25
C ALA A 42 15.36 -6.05 -13.16
N VAL A 43 14.14 -5.63 -12.76
CA VAL A 43 13.34 -4.67 -13.54
C VAL A 43 13.87 -3.24 -13.40
N TRP A 44 14.65 -2.97 -12.36
CA TRP A 44 15.12 -1.63 -12.04
C TRP A 44 16.27 -1.19 -12.97
N PRO A 45 16.25 0.06 -13.47
CA PRO A 45 17.35 0.59 -14.27
C PRO A 45 18.70 0.58 -13.53
N GLU A 46 19.81 0.47 -14.26
CA GLU A 46 21.16 0.37 -13.67
C GLU A 46 21.56 1.56 -12.79
N GLY A 47 20.98 2.76 -13.05
CA GLY A 47 21.29 4.02 -12.36
C GLY A 47 20.58 4.24 -11.03
N ARG A 48 19.85 3.24 -10.50
CA ARG A 48 19.18 3.33 -9.20
C ARG A 48 20.18 3.30 -8.04
N THR A 49 19.74 3.78 -6.88
CA THR A 49 20.52 3.78 -5.64
C THR A 49 21.01 2.36 -5.33
N LYS A 50 22.29 2.23 -4.98
CA LYS A 50 22.91 0.95 -4.64
C LYS A 50 23.51 0.97 -3.24
N VAL A 51 23.36 -0.14 -2.52
CA VAL A 51 24.02 -0.41 -1.25
C VAL A 51 24.73 -1.75 -1.37
N ASP A 52 26.01 -1.80 -0.98
CA ASP A 52 26.89 -2.96 -1.14
C ASP A 52 26.88 -3.57 -2.57
N GLY A 53 26.66 -2.74 -3.59
CA GLY A 53 26.61 -3.14 -5.01
C GLY A 53 25.24 -3.63 -5.51
N TYR A 54 24.26 -3.81 -4.62
CA TYR A 54 22.90 -4.25 -4.95
C TYR A 54 22.00 -3.05 -5.24
N SER A 55 21.18 -3.15 -6.29
CA SER A 55 20.21 -2.10 -6.63
C SER A 55 19.04 -2.13 -5.64
N LEU A 56 18.77 -1.00 -5.01
CA LEU A 56 17.60 -0.83 -4.15
C LEU A 56 16.36 -0.36 -4.93
N GLY A 57 16.45 -0.24 -6.26
CA GLY A 57 15.35 0.19 -7.10
C GLY A 57 14.80 1.57 -6.70
N ASP A 58 13.53 1.61 -6.31
CA ASP A 58 12.85 2.82 -5.87
C ASP A 58 13.14 3.17 -4.40
N ALA A 59 14.40 3.55 -4.14
CA ALA A 59 14.90 4.07 -2.88
C ALA A 59 15.92 5.18 -3.15
N TRP A 60 15.97 6.22 -2.30
CA TRP A 60 16.74 7.44 -2.59
C TRP A 60 17.42 8.02 -1.36
N HIS A 61 18.58 8.66 -1.53
CA HIS A 61 19.20 9.44 -0.47
C HIS A 61 18.43 10.73 -0.19
N HIS A 62 18.51 11.22 1.06
CA HIS A 62 17.92 12.49 1.45
C HIS A 62 18.86 13.26 2.39
N PRO A 63 19.07 14.58 2.19
CA PRO A 63 19.97 15.38 3.03
C PRO A 63 19.63 15.35 4.53
N ALA A 64 18.35 15.28 4.88
CA ALA A 64 17.92 15.19 6.29
C ALA A 64 18.38 13.90 7.01
N LEU A 65 18.82 12.87 6.28
CA LEU A 65 19.39 11.66 6.87
C LEU A 65 20.91 11.79 7.12
N VAL A 66 21.56 12.84 6.61
CA VAL A 66 22.99 13.08 6.82
C VAL A 66 23.25 13.34 8.30
N GLY A 67 24.11 12.54 8.91
CA GLY A 67 24.45 12.61 10.33
C GLY A 67 23.50 11.85 11.24
N TYR A 68 22.48 11.18 10.69
CA TYR A 68 21.67 10.22 11.46
C TYR A 68 22.55 9.05 11.90
N LYS A 69 22.63 8.80 13.21
CA LYS A 69 23.44 7.74 13.80
C LYS A 69 22.54 6.69 14.41
N GLN A 70 22.64 5.47 13.89
CA GLN A 70 22.05 4.28 14.49
C GLN A 70 23.13 3.19 14.53
N GLU A 71 23.21 2.47 15.65
CA GLU A 71 24.19 1.40 15.82
C GLU A 71 24.03 0.34 14.72
N GLY A 72 25.13 -0.01 14.05
CA GLY A 72 25.14 -0.95 12.94
C GLY A 72 24.75 -0.38 11.56
N TYR A 73 24.42 0.92 11.46
CA TYR A 73 24.07 1.57 10.20
C TYR A 73 25.20 2.49 9.71
N LYS A 74 25.62 2.32 8.45
CA LYS A 74 26.55 3.26 7.81
C LYS A 74 25.77 4.42 7.21
N GLN A 75 26.41 5.57 7.12
CA GLN A 75 25.76 6.80 6.67
C GLN A 75 25.41 6.74 5.17
N GLU A 76 26.23 6.04 4.40
CA GLU A 76 26.03 5.73 2.98
C GLU A 76 24.83 4.80 2.75
N ASP A 77 24.37 4.07 3.77
CA ASP A 77 23.19 3.20 3.68
C ASP A 77 21.89 3.96 4.03
N ALA A 78 22.00 5.23 4.41
CA ALA A 78 20.86 6.05 4.78
C ALA A 78 20.06 6.47 3.53
N VAL A 79 19.02 5.70 3.25
CA VAL A 79 18.10 5.88 2.13
C VAL A 79 16.65 5.90 2.61
N VAL A 80 15.78 6.53 1.84
CA VAL A 80 14.32 6.49 2.00
C VAL A 80 13.76 5.48 1.00
N PRO A 81 13.32 4.29 1.46
CA PRO A 81 12.76 3.26 0.58
C PRO A 81 11.28 3.53 0.28
N PHE A 82 10.89 3.40 -0.98
CA PHE A 82 9.50 3.56 -1.42
C PHE A 82 8.96 2.31 -2.10
N HIS A 83 9.72 1.72 -3.03
CA HIS A 83 9.37 0.48 -3.73
C HIS A 83 7.91 0.44 -4.25
N LYS A 84 7.41 1.59 -4.72
CA LYS A 84 5.97 1.80 -4.94
C LYS A 84 5.36 0.82 -5.94
N LEU A 85 6.08 0.52 -7.04
CA LEU A 85 5.59 -0.43 -8.05
C LEU A 85 5.55 -1.86 -7.51
N SER A 86 6.58 -2.30 -6.78
CA SER A 86 6.59 -3.61 -6.10
C SER A 86 5.46 -3.71 -5.08
N GLN A 87 5.18 -2.63 -4.34
CA GLN A 87 4.10 -2.58 -3.36
C GLN A 87 2.73 -2.64 -4.03
N TRP A 88 2.57 -1.93 -5.13
CA TRP A 88 1.35 -1.99 -5.93
C TRP A 88 1.15 -3.38 -6.55
N LEU A 89 2.19 -4.02 -7.07
CA LEU A 89 2.12 -5.40 -7.56
C LEU A 89 1.71 -6.34 -6.43
N THR A 90 2.31 -6.21 -5.24
CA THR A 90 1.96 -7.00 -4.05
C THR A 90 0.47 -6.87 -3.73
N TYR A 91 -0.08 -5.65 -3.71
CA TYR A 91 -1.53 -5.44 -3.54
C TYR A 91 -2.37 -6.05 -4.65
N SER A 92 -1.90 -5.97 -5.90
CA SER A 92 -2.63 -6.47 -7.07
C SER A 92 -2.70 -8.01 -7.09
N LEU A 93 -1.71 -8.68 -6.49
CA LEU A 93 -1.69 -10.14 -6.35
C LEU A 93 -2.59 -10.64 -5.21
N MET A 94 -2.98 -9.78 -4.26
CA MET A 94 -3.76 -10.19 -3.10
C MET A 94 -5.13 -10.77 -3.48
N GLU A 95 -5.89 -10.09 -4.35
CA GLU A 95 -7.22 -10.53 -4.76
C GLU A 95 -7.20 -11.86 -5.54
N PRO A 96 -6.32 -12.07 -6.53
CA PRO A 96 -6.15 -13.38 -7.18
C PRO A 96 -5.78 -14.50 -6.20
N LEU A 97 -4.84 -14.25 -5.27
CA LEU A 97 -4.46 -15.24 -4.26
C LEU A 97 -5.62 -15.56 -3.31
N GLN A 98 -6.40 -14.56 -2.93
CA GLN A 98 -7.59 -14.76 -2.11
C GLN A 98 -8.65 -15.59 -2.82
N SER A 99 -8.85 -15.34 -4.12
CA SER A 99 -9.73 -16.14 -4.99
C SER A 99 -9.24 -17.58 -5.14
N ALA A 100 -7.92 -17.80 -5.09
CA ALA A 100 -7.29 -19.12 -5.07
C ALA A 100 -7.32 -19.82 -3.69
N GLY A 101 -8.03 -19.26 -2.71
CA GLY A 101 -8.23 -19.87 -1.39
C GLY A 101 -7.18 -19.51 -0.33
N PHE A 102 -6.40 -18.43 -0.53
CA PHE A 102 -5.48 -17.92 0.48
C PHE A 102 -6.11 -16.81 1.34
N ALA A 103 -5.81 -16.80 2.63
CA ALA A 103 -6.01 -15.65 3.51
C ALA A 103 -4.67 -14.93 3.61
N ILE A 104 -4.63 -13.62 3.36
CA ILE A 104 -3.40 -12.85 3.53
C ILE A 104 -3.42 -12.20 4.92
N ALA A 105 -2.43 -12.54 5.73
CA ALA A 105 -2.27 -12.05 7.10
C ALA A 105 -1.31 -10.85 7.16
N ASN A 106 -1.33 -10.16 8.31
CA ASN A 106 -0.43 -9.05 8.64
C ASN A 106 -0.42 -7.87 7.66
N LEU A 107 -1.55 -7.59 7.00
CA LEU A 107 -1.71 -6.45 6.08
C LEU A 107 -1.37 -5.08 6.69
N LYS A 108 -1.38 -4.96 8.02
CA LYS A 108 -0.94 -3.77 8.77
C LYS A 108 0.53 -3.39 8.56
N LEU A 109 1.36 -4.32 8.09
CA LEU A 109 2.77 -4.07 7.77
C LEU A 109 2.94 -3.32 6.44
N MET A 110 1.90 -3.29 5.61
CA MET A 110 1.93 -2.59 4.34
C MET A 110 1.60 -1.10 4.52
N THR A 111 2.29 -0.23 3.79
CA THR A 111 2.25 1.23 3.98
C THR A 111 1.35 1.95 2.96
N GLY A 112 1.26 3.28 3.03
CA GLY A 112 0.66 4.07 1.96
C GLY A 112 1.48 4.02 0.66
N LEU A 113 0.84 4.16 -0.51
CA LEU A 113 1.56 4.29 -1.78
C LEU A 113 2.04 5.73 -1.99
N PRO A 114 3.36 5.99 -2.13
CA PRO A 114 3.94 7.31 -2.36
C PRO A 114 3.78 7.75 -3.83
N GLU A 115 2.53 7.80 -4.27
CA GLU A 115 2.08 8.05 -5.64
C GLU A 115 1.59 9.49 -5.81
N TYR A 116 1.86 10.10 -6.97
CA TYR A 116 1.54 11.51 -7.23
C TYR A 116 0.05 11.86 -7.12
N ARG A 117 -0.87 10.89 -7.26
CA ARG A 117 -2.31 11.09 -7.07
C ARG A 117 -2.68 11.26 -5.60
N ASN A 118 -2.05 10.47 -4.74
CA ASN A 118 -2.19 10.63 -3.28
C ASN A 118 -1.53 11.95 -2.87
N GLY A 119 -0.31 12.23 -3.33
CA GLY A 119 0.35 13.50 -3.06
C GLY A 119 -0.41 14.71 -3.58
N GLY A 120 -1.02 14.58 -4.77
CA GLY A 120 -1.85 15.61 -5.37
C GLY A 120 -3.04 15.96 -4.50
N LEU A 121 -3.75 14.94 -3.99
CA LEU A 121 -4.83 15.12 -3.01
C LEU A 121 -4.38 15.94 -1.79
N LEU A 122 -3.21 15.61 -1.23
CA LEU A 122 -2.71 16.28 -0.02
C LEU A 122 -2.42 17.76 -0.26
N LEU A 123 -1.84 18.12 -1.42
CA LEU A 123 -1.62 19.52 -1.78
C LEU A 123 -2.95 20.21 -2.12
N ASP A 124 -3.81 19.54 -2.88
CA ASP A 124 -5.06 20.13 -3.37
C ASP A 124 -6.04 20.46 -2.25
N LEU A 125 -6.04 19.68 -1.17
CA LEU A 125 -6.85 19.92 -0.01
C LEU A 125 -6.13 20.71 1.09
N GLY A 126 -4.90 21.15 0.83
CA GLY A 126 -4.12 22.00 1.75
C GLY A 126 -3.59 21.28 2.99
N MET A 127 -3.58 19.94 2.99
CA MET A 127 -2.94 19.16 4.06
C MET A 127 -1.41 19.28 4.00
N LEU A 128 -0.86 19.36 2.78
CA LEU A 128 0.52 19.77 2.55
C LEU A 128 0.53 21.11 1.82
N VAL A 129 1.42 22.00 2.24
CA VAL A 129 1.60 23.32 1.63
C VAL A 129 3.06 23.45 1.18
N PRO A 130 3.33 23.73 -0.10
CA PRO A 130 4.69 23.98 -0.57
C PRO A 130 5.36 25.12 0.22
N LYS A 131 6.58 24.86 0.72
CA LYS A 131 7.38 25.88 1.44
C LYS A 131 7.77 27.05 0.52
N HIS A 132 7.98 26.78 -0.77
CA HIS A 132 8.38 27.75 -1.78
C HIS A 132 7.65 27.51 -3.11
N SER A 133 7.54 28.54 -3.95
CA SER A 133 6.81 28.48 -5.22
C SER A 133 7.44 27.55 -6.26
N SER A 134 8.77 27.36 -6.23
CA SER A 134 9.51 26.49 -7.14
C SER A 134 9.09 25.02 -7.06
N VAL A 135 8.53 24.58 -5.94
CA VAL A 135 8.01 23.21 -5.78
C VAL A 135 6.95 22.87 -6.82
N THR A 136 6.06 23.81 -7.16
CA THR A 136 4.98 23.58 -8.13
C THR A 136 5.26 24.23 -9.49
N SER A 137 6.13 25.23 -9.57
CA SER A 137 6.42 25.92 -10.84
C SER A 137 7.58 25.30 -11.64
N SER A 138 8.44 24.51 -11.01
CA SER A 138 9.57 23.83 -11.66
C SER A 138 9.31 22.33 -11.86
N SER A 139 10.09 21.71 -12.74
CA SER A 139 10.13 20.26 -12.92
C SER A 139 11.24 19.66 -12.07
N HIS A 140 10.95 18.56 -11.39
CA HIS A 140 11.84 17.93 -10.43
C HIS A 140 12.15 16.49 -10.84
N ALA A 141 13.42 16.10 -10.77
CA ALA A 141 13.83 14.71 -10.98
C ALA A 141 13.35 13.81 -9.81
N VAL A 142 13.17 12.51 -10.06
CA VAL A 142 12.61 11.58 -9.07
C VAL A 142 13.48 11.44 -7.81
N GLU A 143 14.79 11.60 -7.97
CA GLU A 143 15.81 11.57 -6.92
C GLU A 143 16.00 12.90 -6.19
N SER A 144 15.35 13.97 -6.65
CA SER A 144 15.49 15.29 -6.03
C SER A 144 14.90 15.31 -4.62
N GLU A 145 15.47 16.15 -3.77
CA GLU A 145 15.00 16.36 -2.39
C GLU A 145 13.50 16.65 -2.33
N VAL A 146 12.98 17.49 -3.24
CA VAL A 146 11.55 17.84 -3.31
C VAL A 146 10.67 16.59 -3.52
N ILE A 147 11.05 15.71 -4.45
CA ILE A 147 10.25 14.51 -4.75
C ILE A 147 10.39 13.47 -3.63
N VAL A 148 11.60 13.27 -3.10
CA VAL A 148 11.83 12.32 -2.00
C VAL A 148 11.10 12.77 -0.73
N GLU A 149 11.22 14.04 -0.33
CA GLU A 149 10.49 14.61 0.83
C GLU A 149 8.98 14.48 0.63
N TRP A 150 8.47 14.87 -0.55
CA TRP A 150 7.04 14.78 -0.84
C TRP A 150 6.52 13.34 -0.76
N ARG A 151 7.25 12.38 -1.32
CA ARG A 151 6.88 10.97 -1.28
C ARG A 151 6.90 10.39 0.13
N ALA A 152 7.89 10.76 0.96
CA ALA A 152 7.94 10.38 2.37
C ALA A 152 6.74 10.95 3.14
N LEU A 153 6.41 12.23 2.92
CA LEU A 153 5.25 12.88 3.51
C LEU A 153 3.94 12.21 3.08
N ILE A 154 3.82 11.76 1.83
CA ILE A 154 2.64 11.01 1.37
C ILE A 154 2.42 9.77 2.24
N VAL A 155 3.45 8.95 2.44
CA VAL A 155 3.33 7.72 3.24
C VAL A 155 2.86 8.06 4.65
N ALA A 156 3.54 8.99 5.33
CA ALA A 156 3.20 9.39 6.69
C ALA A 156 1.79 9.99 6.80
N CYS A 157 1.37 10.83 5.85
CA CYS A 157 0.04 11.42 5.84
C CYS A 157 -1.06 10.37 5.59
N LEU A 158 -0.78 9.35 4.77
CA LEU A 158 -1.75 8.29 4.49
C LEU A 158 -2.04 7.43 5.72
N ASP A 159 -1.06 7.19 6.59
CA ASP A 159 -1.28 6.50 7.87
C ASP A 159 -2.25 7.30 8.77
N VAL A 160 -2.03 8.61 8.88
CA VAL A 160 -2.91 9.52 9.63
C VAL A 160 -4.31 9.54 9.03
N ILE A 161 -4.43 9.62 7.71
CA ILE A 161 -5.73 9.57 7.02
C ILE A 161 -6.42 8.23 7.29
N GLY A 162 -5.71 7.11 7.18
CA GLY A 162 -6.23 5.77 7.44
C GLY A 162 -6.79 5.66 8.87
N GLN A 163 -6.04 6.14 9.86
CA GLN A 163 -6.51 6.21 11.24
C GLN A 163 -7.78 7.06 11.36
N LYS A 164 -7.81 8.27 10.81
CA LYS A 164 -8.96 9.19 10.92
C LYS A 164 -10.21 8.66 10.22
N VAL A 165 -10.06 7.99 9.08
CA VAL A 165 -11.17 7.34 8.37
C VAL A 165 -11.74 6.20 9.22
N ARG A 166 -10.89 5.38 9.81
CA ARG A 166 -11.30 4.30 10.73
C ARG A 166 -12.05 4.82 11.95
N GLU A 167 -11.52 5.84 12.62
CA GLU A 167 -12.17 6.52 13.75
C GLU A 167 -13.57 7.02 13.35
N LYS A 168 -13.68 7.70 12.20
CA LYS A 168 -14.95 8.26 11.72
C LYS A 168 -16.00 7.19 11.36
N LEU A 169 -15.56 6.03 10.88
CA LEU A 169 -16.44 4.94 10.47
C LEU A 169 -16.69 3.90 11.58
N GLY A 170 -16.05 4.06 12.74
CA GLY A 170 -16.12 3.07 13.83
C GLY A 170 -15.54 1.71 13.41
N LYS A 171 -14.47 1.71 12.63
CA LYS A 171 -13.84 0.49 12.08
C LYS A 171 -12.47 0.23 12.67
N THR A 172 -12.14 -1.03 12.87
CA THR A 172 -10.80 -1.49 13.26
C THR A 172 -9.86 -1.56 12.06
N GLU A 173 -8.55 -1.72 12.31
CA GLU A 173 -7.56 -1.94 11.25
C GLU A 173 -7.77 -3.25 10.47
N ALA A 174 -8.29 -4.28 11.14
CA ALA A 174 -8.61 -5.55 10.48
C ALA A 174 -9.82 -5.43 9.54
N GLU A 175 -10.83 -4.64 9.91
CA GLU A 175 -12.01 -4.42 9.08
C GLU A 175 -11.78 -3.44 7.93
N LEU A 176 -10.90 -2.45 8.13
CA LEU A 176 -10.57 -1.44 7.13
C LEU A 176 -9.04 -1.22 7.10
N PRO A 177 -8.28 -2.14 6.46
CA PRO A 177 -6.84 -2.00 6.32
C PRO A 177 -6.49 -0.82 5.42
N LEU A 178 -5.27 -0.28 5.56
CA LEU A 178 -4.84 0.91 4.84
C LEU A 178 -5.01 0.77 3.31
N VAL A 179 -4.67 -0.39 2.74
CA VAL A 179 -4.84 -0.67 1.31
C VAL A 179 -6.27 -0.41 0.79
N ALA A 180 -7.30 -0.71 1.60
CA ALA A 180 -8.69 -0.44 1.24
C ALA A 180 -9.01 1.06 1.24
N VAL A 181 -8.44 1.81 2.20
CA VAL A 181 -8.54 3.28 2.25
C VAL A 181 -7.85 3.92 1.05
N LEU A 182 -6.75 3.35 0.55
CA LEU A 182 -6.05 3.87 -0.63
C LEU A 182 -6.90 3.75 -1.90
N GLN A 183 -7.36 2.54 -2.24
CA GLN A 183 -8.07 2.27 -3.49
C GLN A 183 -9.46 2.92 -3.52
N GLY A 184 -10.25 2.72 -2.46
CA GLY A 184 -11.60 3.26 -2.34
C GLY A 184 -11.67 4.73 -1.94
N GLY A 185 -10.59 5.26 -1.35
CA GLY A 185 -10.54 6.62 -0.80
C GLY A 185 -9.55 7.52 -1.53
N THR A 186 -8.32 7.61 -1.02
CA THR A 186 -7.40 8.70 -1.38
C THR A 186 -7.03 8.72 -2.86
N TRP A 187 -6.83 7.55 -3.48
CA TRP A 187 -6.43 7.48 -4.89
C TRP A 187 -7.57 7.88 -5.82
N THR A 188 -8.80 7.43 -5.52
CA THR A 188 -9.99 7.80 -6.31
C THR A 188 -10.36 9.27 -6.13
N ALA A 189 -10.33 9.78 -4.90
CA ALA A 189 -10.54 11.20 -4.62
C ALA A 189 -9.48 12.09 -5.29
N GLY A 190 -8.20 11.72 -5.19
CA GLY A 190 -7.08 12.45 -5.79
C GLY A 190 -7.20 12.57 -7.30
N ARG A 191 -7.59 11.49 -8.00
CA ARG A 191 -7.84 11.53 -9.46
C ARG A 191 -8.98 12.48 -9.82
N LYS A 192 -10.10 12.42 -9.09
CA LYS A 192 -11.26 13.28 -9.34
C LYS A 192 -10.89 14.76 -9.17
N ILE A 193 -10.26 15.10 -8.06
CA ILE A 193 -9.86 16.47 -7.75
C ILE A 193 -8.80 16.99 -8.74
N ALA A 194 -7.80 16.16 -9.09
CA ALA A 194 -6.81 16.52 -10.11
C ALA A 194 -7.47 16.76 -11.49
N LYS A 195 -8.51 15.98 -11.83
CA LYS A 195 -9.30 16.18 -13.06
C LYS A 195 -10.02 17.53 -13.06
N GLU A 196 -10.67 17.87 -11.96
CA GLU A 196 -11.40 19.13 -11.78
C GLU A 196 -10.47 20.34 -11.80
N LYS A 197 -9.31 20.26 -11.14
CA LYS A 197 -8.39 21.40 -10.99
C LYS A 197 -7.43 21.61 -12.15
N ARG A 198 -6.91 20.52 -12.73
CA ARG A 198 -5.77 20.55 -13.67
C ARG A 198 -5.89 19.51 -14.78
N GLY A 199 -7.11 19.12 -15.16
CA GLY A 199 -7.35 18.19 -16.26
C GLY A 199 -6.84 16.75 -16.04
N GLY A 200 -6.36 16.43 -14.83
CA GLY A 200 -5.80 15.13 -14.43
C GLY A 200 -4.32 15.18 -14.07
N LEU A 201 -3.65 16.32 -14.27
CA LEU A 201 -2.21 16.47 -14.02
C LEU A 201 -1.89 16.66 -12.52
N PRO A 202 -0.75 16.13 -12.04
CA PRO A 202 -0.29 16.36 -10.67
C PRO A 202 0.04 17.84 -10.43
N PRO A 203 0.00 18.32 -9.16
CA PRO A 203 0.37 19.70 -8.83
C PRO A 203 1.89 19.96 -8.82
N ILE A 204 2.71 18.92 -8.77
CA ILE A 204 4.17 18.99 -8.86
C ILE A 204 4.59 18.33 -10.17
N ASN A 205 5.41 19.02 -10.96
CA ASN A 205 5.91 18.49 -12.23
C ASN A 205 7.09 17.55 -11.96
N ILE A 206 6.98 16.30 -12.42
CA ILE A 206 7.98 15.26 -12.18
C ILE A 206 8.63 14.89 -13.52
N ILE A 207 9.95 14.87 -13.55
CA ILE A 207 10.72 14.28 -14.66
C ILE A 207 10.82 12.79 -14.36
N SER A 208 9.99 11.99 -15.03
CA SER A 208 9.91 10.54 -14.81
C SER A 208 10.10 9.79 -16.12
N ASP A 209 10.79 8.66 -16.05
CA ASP A 209 10.94 7.67 -17.12
C ASP A 209 9.83 6.59 -17.09
N GLY A 210 8.88 6.71 -16.17
CA GLY A 210 7.76 5.77 -15.98
C GLY A 210 8.06 4.59 -15.06
N THR A 211 9.26 4.50 -14.49
CA THR A 211 9.64 3.37 -13.61
C THR A 211 9.40 3.63 -12.12
N VAL A 212 9.04 4.87 -11.72
CA VAL A 212 8.76 5.23 -10.30
C VAL A 212 7.28 5.52 -10.07
N PHE A 213 6.56 6.01 -11.08
CA PHE A 213 5.20 6.54 -10.99
C PHE A 213 4.28 5.90 -12.03
#